data_AF-X0PNT5-F1
#
_entry.id   AF-X0PNT5-F1
#
_cell.length_a   1.000
_cell.length_b   1.000
_cell.length_c   1.000
_cell.angle_alpha   90.00
_cell.angle_beta   90.00
_cell.angle_gamma   90.00
#
_symmetry.space_group_name_H-M   'P 1'
#
loop_
_entity.id
_entity.type
_entity.pdbx_description
1 polymer ?
#
loop_
_entity_poly.entity_id
_entity_poly.type
_entity_poly.pdbx_seq_one_letter_code
_entity_poly.pdbx_strand_id
1 'polypeptide(L)'
;MPFQEHPDYTAALASNPAARRSRIEVHARGTQFSGERGYPKGSPSPDPATYMTDDELIAKFRHNVDGAVSDADADAVIEAVYDLENVDDISTILNRLQPNTVG
;
A
#
# COMPACT_ATOMS: atom_id res chain seq x y z
N MET A 1 5.48 13.32 23.93
CA MET A 1 6.39 13.94 22.96
C MET A 1 5.56 14.65 21.91
N PRO A 2 5.89 15.89 21.52
CA PRO A 2 5.35 16.50 20.30
C PRO A 2 6.00 15.90 19.04
N PHE A 3 5.45 16.21 17.86
CA PHE A 3 6.13 15.95 16.58
C PHE A 3 7.47 16.69 16.51
N GLN A 4 8.48 16.04 15.93
CA GLN A 4 9.80 16.61 15.65
C GLN A 4 10.28 16.11 14.29
N GLU A 5 11.00 16.96 13.56
CA GLU A 5 11.64 16.56 12.30
C GLU A 5 12.75 15.54 12.58
N HIS A 6 12.83 14.48 11.78
CA HIS A 6 13.90 13.50 11.92
C HIS A 6 15.21 14.11 11.36
N PRO A 7 16.33 14.13 12.10
CA PRO A 7 17.53 14.87 11.72
C PRO A 7 18.08 14.46 10.34
N ASP A 8 18.03 13.17 10.03
CA ASP A 8 18.51 12.64 8.74
C ASP A 8 17.48 12.74 7.60
N TYR A 9 16.26 13.27 7.83
CA TYR A 9 15.15 13.19 6.86
C TYR A 9 15.51 13.79 5.50
N THR A 10 15.96 15.05 5.51
CA THR A 10 16.28 15.80 4.29
C THR A 10 17.44 15.19 3.52
N ALA A 11 18.48 14.70 4.23
CA ALA A 11 19.63 14.04 3.62
C ALA A 11 19.25 12.67 3.01
N ALA A 12 18.41 11.90 3.70
CA ALA A 12 17.89 10.64 3.18
C ALA A 12 17.04 10.88 1.92
N LEU A 13 16.05 11.77 2.00
CA LEU A 13 15.14 12.08 0.89
C LEU A 13 15.88 12.64 -0.35
N ALA A 14 16.92 13.44 -0.15
CA ALA A 14 17.75 13.97 -1.23
C ALA A 14 18.62 12.90 -1.91
N SER A 15 19.04 11.85 -1.19
CA SER A 15 19.82 10.74 -1.76
C SER A 15 18.94 9.68 -2.42
N ASN A 16 17.71 9.48 -1.93
CA ASN A 16 16.71 8.61 -2.54
C ASN A 16 15.29 9.13 -2.27
N PRO A 17 14.48 9.45 -3.31
CA PRO A 17 13.09 9.92 -3.15
C PRO A 17 12.15 8.97 -2.36
N ALA A 18 12.49 7.68 -2.27
CA ALA A 18 11.76 6.70 -1.45
C ALA A 18 12.14 6.74 0.04
N ALA A 19 13.26 7.35 0.43
CA ALA A 19 13.82 7.31 1.78
C ALA A 19 13.11 8.29 2.75
N ARG A 20 11.81 8.06 2.97
CA ARG A 20 10.96 8.84 3.90
C ARG A 20 11.17 8.38 5.34
N ARG A 21 12.38 8.61 5.87
CA ARG A 21 12.81 8.12 7.17
C ARG A 21 11.95 8.64 8.32
N SER A 22 11.53 7.76 9.21
CA SER A 22 10.69 8.10 10.37
C SER A 22 11.03 7.24 11.58
N ARG A 23 10.95 7.85 12.77
CA ARG A 23 11.14 7.22 14.07
C ARG A 23 9.92 7.51 14.95
N ILE A 24 9.46 6.49 15.67
CA ILE A 24 8.39 6.59 16.66
C ILE A 24 8.95 6.16 18.02
N GLU A 25 8.52 6.84 19.07
CA GLU A 25 8.90 6.54 20.45
C GLU A 25 7.67 6.61 21.36
N VAL A 26 7.43 5.54 22.12
CA VAL A 26 6.25 5.36 22.98
C VAL A 26 6.71 5.12 24.41
N HIS A 27 6.25 5.95 25.34
CA HIS A 27 6.55 5.84 26.76
C HIS A 27 5.31 5.33 27.49
N ALA A 28 5.38 4.14 28.10
CA ALA A 28 4.25 3.51 28.78
C ALA A 28 4.72 2.83 30.08
N ARG A 29 4.10 3.19 31.21
CA ARG A 29 4.36 2.60 32.54
C ARG A 29 5.84 2.61 32.98
N GLY A 30 6.60 3.63 32.56
CA GLY A 30 8.04 3.73 32.82
C GLY A 30 8.94 2.99 31.82
N THR A 31 8.36 2.28 30.85
CA THR A 31 9.10 1.61 29.75
C THR A 31 9.08 2.48 28.50
N GLN A 32 10.24 2.57 27.83
CA GLN A 32 10.45 3.29 26.57
C GLN A 32 10.55 2.27 25.42
N PHE A 33 9.60 2.31 24.48
CA PHE A 33 9.64 1.55 23.23
C PHE A 33 9.98 2.49 22.08
N SER A 34 10.82 2.04 21.14
CA SER A 34 11.13 2.82 19.94
C SER A 34 11.17 1.94 18.69
N GLY A 35 10.91 2.54 17.54
CA GLY A 35 10.97 1.89 16.24
C GLY A 35 11.30 2.90 15.15
N GLU A 36 12.10 2.48 14.18
CA GLU A 36 12.56 3.34 13.09
C GLU A 36 12.50 2.60 11.74
N ARG A 37 12.17 3.32 10.68
CA ARG A 37 12.16 2.85 9.29
C ARG A 37 12.71 3.92 8.36
N GLY A 38 13.61 3.52 7.47
CA GLY A 38 14.16 4.39 6.41
C GLY A 38 13.21 4.57 5.22
N TYR A 39 12.38 3.57 4.94
CA TYR A 39 11.58 3.47 3.73
C TYR A 39 10.13 3.03 4.07
N PRO A 40 9.10 3.60 3.42
CA PRO A 40 7.72 3.17 3.60
C PRO A 40 7.42 1.92 2.75
N LYS A 41 6.51 1.07 3.24
CA LYS A 41 6.04 -0.11 2.50
C LYS A 41 5.24 0.30 1.24
N GLY A 42 5.44 -0.41 0.13
CA GLY A 42 4.76 -0.17 -1.15
C GLY A 42 5.41 0.86 -2.08
N SER A 43 6.60 1.37 -1.75
CA SER A 43 7.45 2.14 -2.69
C SER A 43 8.68 1.31 -3.08
N PRO A 44 9.08 1.26 -4.36
CA PRO A 44 10.34 0.64 -4.77
C PRO A 44 11.51 1.27 -3.99
N SER A 45 12.28 0.44 -3.28
CA SER A 45 13.35 0.89 -2.40
C SER A 45 14.46 -0.16 -2.33
N PRO A 46 15.67 0.19 -1.84
CA PRO A 46 16.75 -0.78 -1.62
C PRO A 46 16.47 -1.80 -0.50
N ASP A 47 15.38 -1.66 0.25
CA ASP A 47 14.96 -2.57 1.32
C ASP A 47 13.82 -3.48 0.84
N PRO A 48 14.09 -4.79 0.58
CA PRO A 48 13.04 -5.72 0.12
C PRO A 48 11.91 -5.91 1.13
N ALA A 49 12.10 -5.61 2.42
CA ALA A 49 11.03 -5.67 3.42
C ALA A 49 9.96 -4.58 3.20
N THR A 50 10.20 -3.58 2.34
CA THR A 50 9.19 -2.61 1.92
C THR A 50 8.36 -3.08 0.72
N TYR A 51 8.64 -4.25 0.15
CA TYR A 51 7.86 -4.75 -0.97
C TYR A 51 6.57 -5.36 -0.41
N MET A 52 5.44 -5.12 -1.08
CA MET A 52 4.19 -5.79 -0.75
C MET A 52 4.17 -7.14 -1.47
N THR A 53 3.71 -8.19 -0.78
CA THR A 53 3.40 -9.46 -1.45
C THR A 53 2.13 -9.32 -2.28
N ASP A 54 1.93 -10.26 -3.20
CA ASP A 54 0.71 -10.40 -3.99
C ASP A 54 -0.54 -10.45 -3.10
N ASP A 55 -0.50 -11.23 -2.01
CA ASP A 55 -1.56 -11.29 -0.98
C ASP A 55 -1.85 -9.92 -0.34
N GLU A 56 -0.82 -9.13 -0.02
CA GLU A 56 -0.98 -7.80 0.57
C GLU A 56 -1.52 -6.78 -0.42
N LEU A 57 -1.17 -6.89 -1.71
CA LEU A 57 -1.72 -6.07 -2.78
C LEU A 57 -3.20 -6.42 -3.03
N ILE A 58 -3.52 -7.71 -3.07
CA ILE A 58 -4.90 -8.23 -3.20
C ILE A 58 -5.76 -7.77 -2.02
N ALA A 59 -5.29 -7.94 -0.78
CA ALA A 59 -6.02 -7.51 0.41
C ALA A 59 -6.25 -5.98 0.43
N LYS A 60 -5.24 -5.20 0.03
CA LYS A 60 -5.35 -3.74 -0.11
C LYS A 60 -6.33 -3.34 -1.22
N PHE A 61 -6.34 -4.05 -2.34
CA PHE A 61 -7.30 -3.81 -3.43
C PHE A 61 -8.73 -4.09 -2.96
N ARG A 62 -9.01 -5.28 -2.38
CA ARG A 62 -10.32 -5.62 -1.81
C ARG A 62 -10.81 -4.55 -0.82
N HIS A 63 -9.94 -4.10 0.10
CA HIS A 63 -10.30 -3.03 1.05
C HIS A 63 -10.64 -1.69 0.37
N ASN A 64 -9.98 -1.34 -0.73
CA ASN A 64 -10.25 -0.09 -1.45
C ASN A 64 -11.58 -0.11 -2.24
N VAL A 65 -12.08 -1.29 -2.62
CA VAL A 65 -13.32 -1.46 -3.39
C VAL A 65 -14.50 -1.96 -2.56
N ASP A 66 -14.29 -2.19 -1.25
CA ASP A 66 -15.30 -2.62 -0.28
C ASP A 66 -16.53 -1.69 -0.32
N GLY A 67 -17.71 -2.31 -0.41
CA GLY A 67 -19.01 -1.63 -0.59
C GLY A 67 -19.24 -0.95 -1.94
N ALA A 68 -18.19 -0.67 -2.74
CA ALA A 68 -18.30 -0.07 -4.06
C ALA A 68 -18.52 -1.11 -5.17
N VAL A 69 -17.81 -2.23 -5.12
CA VAL A 69 -17.85 -3.34 -6.09
C VAL A 69 -18.29 -4.62 -5.36
N SER A 70 -18.87 -5.60 -6.08
CA SER A 70 -19.20 -6.90 -5.47
C SER A 70 -17.93 -7.73 -5.20
N ASP A 71 -17.93 -8.58 -4.17
CA ASP A 71 -16.78 -9.47 -3.90
C ASP A 71 -16.42 -10.35 -5.11
N ALA A 72 -17.43 -10.83 -5.84
CA ALA A 72 -17.24 -11.66 -7.02
C ALA A 72 -16.63 -10.89 -8.21
N ASP A 73 -17.00 -9.62 -8.39
CA ASP A 73 -16.41 -8.75 -9.40
C ASP A 73 -15.00 -8.31 -9.02
N ALA A 74 -14.74 -8.05 -7.74
CA ALA A 74 -13.41 -7.76 -7.22
C ALA A 74 -12.45 -8.94 -7.45
N ASP A 75 -12.89 -10.17 -7.15
CA ASP A 75 -12.13 -11.39 -7.40
C ASP A 75 -11.92 -11.62 -8.91
N ALA A 76 -12.95 -11.45 -9.74
CA ALA A 76 -12.81 -11.55 -11.20
C ALA A 76 -11.85 -10.50 -11.81
N VAL A 77 -11.78 -9.30 -11.23
CA VAL A 77 -10.79 -8.28 -11.61
C VAL A 77 -9.38 -8.66 -11.16
N ILE A 78 -9.22 -9.23 -9.96
CA ILE A 78 -7.91 -9.72 -9.49
C ILE A 78 -7.35 -10.76 -10.46
N GLU A 79 -8.11 -11.82 -10.77
CA GLU A 79 -7.68 -12.88 -11.68
C GLU A 79 -7.33 -12.32 -13.08
N ALA A 80 -8.18 -11.45 -13.64
CA ALA A 80 -7.96 -10.86 -14.95
C ALA A 80 -6.77 -9.86 -15.00
N VAL A 81 -6.33 -9.33 -13.85
CA VAL A 81 -5.12 -8.49 -13.76
C VAL A 81 -3.85 -9.33 -13.62
N TYR A 82 -3.91 -10.51 -12.99
CA TYR A 82 -2.79 -11.46 -13.01
C TYR A 82 -2.60 -12.12 -14.38
N ASP A 83 -3.69 -12.35 -15.12
CA ASP A 83 -3.67 -12.92 -16.49
C ASP A 83 -3.77 -11.86 -17.59
N LEU A 84 -3.37 -10.61 -17.31
CA LEU A 84 -3.64 -9.44 -18.17
C LEU A 84 -3.05 -9.56 -19.60
N GLU A 85 -1.98 -10.33 -19.77
CA GLU A 85 -1.38 -10.56 -21.10
C GLU A 85 -2.27 -11.36 -22.05
N ASN A 86 -3.26 -12.10 -21.52
CA ASN A 86 -4.23 -12.90 -22.27
C ASN A 86 -5.62 -12.23 -22.38
N VAL A 87 -5.76 -10.96 -21.97
CA VAL A 87 -7.04 -10.22 -22.02
C VAL A 87 -7.17 -9.46 -23.35
N ASP A 88 -7.97 -10.03 -24.27
CA ASP A 88 -8.25 -9.43 -25.59
C ASP A 88 -8.99 -8.07 -25.52
N ASP A 89 -9.87 -7.88 -24.53
CA ASP A 89 -10.66 -6.66 -24.34
C ASP A 89 -10.67 -6.18 -22.88
N ILE A 90 -9.95 -5.08 -22.64
CA ILE A 90 -9.85 -4.40 -21.34
C ILE A 90 -11.21 -3.89 -20.83
N SER A 91 -12.19 -3.65 -21.71
CA SER A 91 -13.54 -3.21 -21.30
C SER A 91 -14.20 -4.21 -20.35
N THR A 92 -13.88 -5.51 -20.50
CA THR A 92 -14.39 -6.57 -19.64
C THR A 92 -13.94 -6.43 -18.18
N ILE A 93 -12.73 -5.88 -17.93
CA ILE A 93 -12.25 -5.57 -16.57
C ILE A 93 -12.92 -4.28 -16.08
N LEU A 94 -12.92 -3.22 -16.91
CA LEU A 94 -13.45 -1.90 -16.52
C LEU A 94 -14.94 -1.92 -16.17
N ASN A 95 -15.74 -2.74 -16.87
CA ASN A 95 -17.17 -2.89 -16.59
C ASN A 95 -17.46 -3.51 -15.21
N ARG A 96 -16.55 -4.33 -14.67
CA ARG A 96 -16.64 -4.93 -13.33
C ARG A 96 -16.25 -3.97 -12.20
N LEU A 97 -15.58 -2.87 -12.52
CA LEU A 97 -15.20 -1.81 -11.57
C LEU A 97 -16.24 -0.68 -11.49
N GLN A 98 -17.40 -0.84 -12.13
CA GLN A 98 -18.48 0.13 -12.00
C GLN A 98 -19.11 0.04 -10.60
N PRO A 99 -19.37 1.17 -9.91
CA PRO A 99 -20.02 1.14 -8.61
C PRO A 99 -21.38 0.44 -8.68
N ASN A 100 -21.66 -0.40 -7.68
CA ASN A 100 -22.98 -0.99 -7.46
C ASN A 100 -24.03 0.13 -7.48
N THR A 101 -24.82 0.19 -8.56
CA THR A 101 -25.81 1.26 -8.74
C THR A 101 -26.96 1.01 -7.78
N VAL A 102 -26.98 1.75 -6.68
CA VAL A 102 -28.07 1.72 -5.71
C VAL A 102 -29.35 2.21 -6.39
N GLY A 103 -30.33 1.31 -6.54
CA GLY A 103 -31.72 1.62 -6.88
C GLY A 103 -32.55 1.93 -5.65
#